data_AF-A0A8T4UZ90-F1
#
_entry.id   AF-A0A8T4UZ90-F1
#
_cell.length_a   1.000
_cell.length_b   1.000
_cell.length_c   1.000
_cell.angle_alpha   90.00
_cell.angle_beta   90.00
_cell.angle_gamma   90.00
#
_symmetry.space_group_name_H-M   'P 1'
#
loop_
_entity.id
_entity.type
_entity.pdbx_description
1 polymer ?
#
loop_
_entity_poly.entity_id
_entity_poly.type
_entity_poly.pdbx_seq_one_letter_code
_entity_poly.pdbx_strand_id
1 'polypeptide(L)'
;HKKIQLEILKYGKVFLVGCDVNKCPGTVAKVARSLGARVVSPDHDLNYLEKIKIVDNFLKTKKDYININNKHEKDALAAALYGLKRINGLIKKIKDHLKEKNKMELFDEVKKRVLVDEIPITKAVSMC
;
A
#
# COMPACT_ATOMS: atom_id res chain seq x y z
N HIS A 1 -18.43 -6.03 3.55
CA HIS A 1 -17.38 -5.35 2.75
C HIS A 1 -17.65 -3.86 2.48
N LYS A 2 -18.86 -3.43 2.07
CA LYS A 2 -19.11 -2.00 1.74
C LYS A 2 -18.84 -1.02 2.90
N LYS A 3 -19.23 -1.34 4.14
CA LYS A 3 -19.00 -0.47 5.31
C LYS A 3 -17.51 -0.15 5.54
N ILE A 4 -16.64 -1.17 5.51
CA ILE A 4 -15.20 -0.96 5.73
C ILE A 4 -14.54 -0.18 4.59
N GLN A 5 -14.99 -0.35 3.35
CA GLN A 5 -14.52 0.43 2.21
C GLN A 5 -14.85 1.91 2.39
N LEU A 6 -16.07 2.23 2.80
CA LEU A 6 -16.50 3.61 3.05
C LEU A 6 -15.71 4.27 4.17
N GLU A 7 -15.40 3.53 5.24
CA GLU A 7 -14.53 4.04 6.32
C GLU A 7 -13.12 4.35 5.82
N ILE A 8 -12.52 3.47 5.01
CA ILE A 8 -11.17 3.67 4.48
C ILE A 8 -11.11 4.91 3.55
N LEU A 9 -12.14 5.11 2.73
CA LEU A 9 -12.19 6.24 1.79
C LEU A 9 -12.21 7.62 2.48
N LYS A 10 -12.57 7.68 3.77
CA LYS A 10 -12.47 8.92 4.57
C LYS A 10 -11.02 9.39 4.75
N TYR A 11 -10.05 8.47 4.66
CA TYR A 11 -8.63 8.77 4.81
C TYR A 11 -7.95 9.11 3.46
N GLY A 12 -8.67 9.01 2.35
CA GLY A 12 -8.20 9.39 1.02
C GLY A 12 -8.35 8.28 -0.03
N LYS A 13 -7.62 8.45 -1.14
CA LYS A 13 -7.64 7.49 -2.26
C LYS A 13 -6.79 6.26 -1.93
N VAL A 14 -7.37 5.09 -2.12
CA VAL A 14 -6.66 3.82 -1.96
C VAL A 14 -5.97 3.50 -3.28
N PHE A 15 -4.64 3.41 -3.29
CA PHE A 15 -3.89 2.92 -4.45
C PHE A 15 -3.54 1.44 -4.34
N LEU A 16 -3.41 0.93 -3.12
CA LEU A 16 -2.92 -0.42 -2.90
C LEU A 16 -3.67 -1.11 -1.76
N VAL A 17 -3.83 -2.43 -1.90
CA VAL A 17 -4.39 -3.30 -0.87
C VAL A 17 -3.38 -4.42 -0.61
N GLY A 18 -2.88 -4.52 0.62
CA GLY A 18 -1.92 -5.56 1.01
C GLY A 18 -2.60 -6.89 1.35
N CYS A 19 -1.89 -8.00 1.10
CA CYS A 19 -2.27 -9.34 1.55
C CYS A 19 -1.06 -10.02 2.21
N ASP A 20 -1.28 -10.87 3.22
CA ASP A 20 -0.22 -11.58 3.94
C ASP A 20 0.14 -12.95 3.34
N VAL A 21 -0.56 -13.39 2.29
CA VAL A 21 -0.29 -14.62 1.57
C VAL A 21 0.16 -14.35 0.13
N ASN A 22 0.98 -15.24 -0.42
CA ASN A 22 1.54 -15.15 -1.77
C ASN A 22 0.42 -15.09 -2.81
N LYS A 23 -0.44 -16.11 -2.79
CA LYS A 23 -1.63 -16.15 -3.65
C LYS A 23 -2.76 -15.38 -2.99
N CYS A 24 -2.89 -14.10 -3.35
CA CYS A 24 -3.94 -13.24 -2.82
C CYS A 24 -5.34 -13.88 -2.95
N PRO A 25 -6.13 -13.97 -1.86
CA PRO A 25 -7.48 -14.51 -1.91
C PRO A 25 -8.38 -13.68 -2.82
N GLY A 26 -9.29 -14.35 -3.54
CA GLY A 26 -10.21 -13.69 -4.47
C GLY A 26 -11.09 -12.62 -3.82
N THR A 27 -11.37 -12.73 -2.52
CA THR A 27 -12.11 -11.71 -1.76
C THR A 27 -11.32 -10.40 -1.63
N VAL A 28 -10.01 -10.47 -1.35
CA VAL A 28 -9.12 -9.31 -1.24
C VAL A 28 -8.94 -8.67 -2.62
N ALA A 29 -8.74 -9.48 -3.66
CA ALA A 29 -8.66 -9.00 -5.04
C ALA A 29 -9.94 -8.25 -5.48
N LYS A 30 -11.13 -8.76 -5.12
CA LYS A 30 -12.40 -8.07 -5.36
C LYS A 30 -12.48 -6.72 -4.65
N VAL A 31 -12.02 -6.64 -3.39
CA VAL A 31 -11.97 -5.38 -2.64
C VAL A 31 -11.04 -4.38 -3.32
N ALA A 32 -9.83 -4.80 -3.70
CA ALA A 32 -8.87 -3.94 -4.40
C ALA A 32 -9.46 -3.39 -5.72
N ARG A 33 -10.05 -4.28 -6.53
CA ARG A 33 -10.71 -3.89 -7.79
C ARG A 33 -11.84 -2.89 -7.56
N SER A 34 -12.68 -3.10 -6.54
CA SER A 34 -13.78 -2.17 -6.22
C SER A 34 -13.30 -0.78 -5.77
N LEU A 35 -12.07 -0.70 -5.24
CA LEU A 35 -11.44 0.55 -4.83
C LEU A 35 -10.58 1.18 -5.94
N GLY A 36 -10.45 0.53 -7.10
CA GLY A 36 -9.52 0.96 -8.15
C GLY A 36 -8.05 0.85 -7.73
N ALA A 37 -7.74 -0.08 -6.84
CA ALA A 37 -6.42 -0.29 -6.24
C ALA A 37 -5.78 -1.58 -6.75
N ARG A 38 -4.44 -1.65 -6.69
CA ARG A 38 -3.68 -2.86 -7.00
C ARG A 38 -3.41 -3.67 -5.73
N VAL A 39 -3.46 -5.00 -5.85
CA VAL A 39 -3.06 -5.89 -4.75
C VAL A 39 -1.55 -5.94 -4.65
N VAL A 40 -1.02 -5.89 -3.43
CA VAL A 40 0.39 -6.20 -3.15
C VAL A 40 0.46 -7.41 -2.24
N SER A 41 1.04 -8.49 -2.76
CA SER A 41 1.31 -9.74 -2.03
C SER A 41 2.81 -9.96 -1.88
N PRO A 42 3.23 -10.70 -0.84
CA PRO A 42 4.59 -11.23 -0.70
C PRO A 42 4.87 -12.35 -1.72
N ASP A 43 6.15 -12.72 -1.91
CA ASP A 43 6.54 -13.82 -2.79
C ASP A 43 6.38 -15.20 -2.11
N HIS A 44 6.11 -15.20 -0.81
CA HIS A 44 5.85 -16.36 0.05
C HIS A 44 4.80 -16.00 1.11
N ASP A 45 4.14 -16.97 1.72
CA ASP A 45 3.18 -16.68 2.79
C ASP A 45 3.91 -16.15 4.03
N LEU A 46 3.49 -14.99 4.53
CA LEU A 46 4.08 -14.41 5.72
C LEU A 46 3.76 -15.28 6.93
N ASN A 47 4.80 -15.81 7.56
CA ASN A 47 4.61 -16.57 8.78
C ASN A 47 4.31 -15.65 9.98
N TYR A 48 3.91 -16.26 11.09
CA TYR A 48 3.55 -15.54 12.30
C TYR A 48 4.67 -14.61 12.83
N LEU A 49 5.92 -15.07 12.82
CA LEU A 49 7.06 -14.30 13.31
C LEU A 49 7.37 -13.10 12.41
N GLU A 50 7.25 -13.26 11.09
CA GLU A 50 7.41 -12.16 10.13
C GLU A 50 6.36 -11.07 10.36
N LYS A 51 5.09 -11.47 10.52
CA LYS A 51 3.99 -10.53 10.78
C LYS A 51 4.19 -9.74 12.06
N ILE A 52 4.56 -10.43 13.14
CA ILE A 52 4.90 -9.77 14.42
C ILE A 52 6.04 -8.78 14.23
N LYS A 53 7.14 -9.21 13.59
CA LYS A 53 8.30 -8.35 13.39
C LYS A 53 7.96 -7.08 12.61
N ILE A 54 7.12 -7.19 11.58
CA ILE A 54 6.66 -6.04 10.78
C ILE A 54 5.85 -5.08 11.65
N VAL A 55 4.87 -5.59 12.39
CA VAL A 55 3.97 -4.79 13.23
C VAL A 55 4.74 -4.13 14.38
N ASP A 56 5.54 -4.90 15.13
CA ASP A 56 6.30 -4.39 16.27
C ASP A 56 7.29 -3.31 15.86
N ASN A 57 7.99 -3.49 14.73
CA ASN A 57 8.89 -2.47 14.21
C ASN A 57 8.13 -1.17 13.89
N PHE A 58 6.92 -1.27 13.34
CA PHE A 58 6.11 -0.08 13.08
C PHE A 58 5.62 0.57 14.38
N LEU A 59 5.10 -0.22 15.33
CA LEU A 59 4.59 0.29 16.61
C LEU A 59 5.67 0.99 17.42
N LYS A 60 6.91 0.48 17.42
CA LYS A 60 8.07 1.13 18.08
C LYS A 60 8.39 2.51 17.51
N THR A 61 7.98 2.82 16.28
CA THR A 61 8.18 4.16 15.68
C THR A 61 7.08 5.16 16.05
N LYS A 62 6.01 4.70 16.71
CA LYS A 62 4.87 5.55 17.07
C LYS A 62 5.04 6.08 18.48
N LYS A 63 4.74 7.37 18.64
CA LYS A 63 4.71 8.04 19.93
C LYS A 63 3.46 7.65 20.72
N ASP A 64 2.35 7.51 20.01
CA ASP A 64 1.06 7.18 20.59
C ASP A 64 0.88 5.67 20.70
N TYR A 65 0.22 5.25 21.77
CA TYR A 65 -0.20 3.87 21.94
C TYR A 65 -1.30 3.53 20.92
N ILE A 66 -1.02 2.59 20.02
CA ILE A 66 -2.01 2.03 19.11
C ILE A 66 -2.53 0.73 19.71
N ASN A 67 -3.80 0.74 20.10
CA ASN A 67 -4.44 -0.46 20.63
C ASN A 67 -4.74 -1.45 19.49
N ILE A 68 -4.16 -2.64 19.55
CA ILE A 68 -4.45 -3.75 18.62
C ILE A 68 -4.96 -4.92 19.44
N ASN A 69 -6.26 -5.16 19.37
CA ASN A 69 -6.95 -6.06 20.28
C ASN A 69 -6.98 -7.50 19.78
N ASN A 70 -6.95 -7.71 18.46
CA ASN A 70 -7.11 -9.04 17.86
C ASN A 70 -5.96 -9.40 16.90
N LYS A 71 -5.62 -10.70 16.85
CA LYS A 71 -4.74 -11.32 15.85
C LYS A 71 -5.08 -10.90 14.42
N HIS A 72 -6.37 -10.85 14.06
CA HIS A 72 -6.77 -10.47 12.70
C HIS A 72 -6.42 -9.01 12.35
N GLU A 73 -6.45 -8.11 13.33
CA GLU A 73 -6.04 -6.71 13.14
C GLU A 73 -4.52 -6.62 12.94
N LYS A 74 -3.75 -7.41 13.69
CA LYS A 74 -2.28 -7.52 13.50
C LYS A 74 -1.94 -8.05 12.12
N ASP A 75 -2.64 -9.10 11.67
CA ASP A 75 -2.41 -9.69 10.35
C ASP A 75 -2.73 -8.69 9.23
N ALA A 76 -3.86 -7.97 9.34
CA ALA A 76 -4.23 -6.93 8.38
C ALA A 76 -3.21 -5.77 8.36
N LEU A 77 -2.74 -5.33 9.53
CA LEU A 77 -1.71 -4.30 9.64
C LEU A 77 -0.38 -4.77 9.05
N ALA A 78 0.04 -6.01 9.31
CA ALA A 78 1.26 -6.59 8.75
C ALA A 78 1.22 -6.60 7.22
N ALA A 79 0.10 -7.03 6.64
CA ALA A 79 -0.11 -7.04 5.19
C ALA A 79 0.00 -5.64 4.58
N ALA A 80 -0.65 -4.64 5.19
CA ALA A 80 -0.60 -3.25 4.74
C ALA A 80 0.81 -2.66 4.82
N LEU A 81 1.51 -2.87 5.95
CA LEU A 81 2.87 -2.39 6.17
C LEU A 81 3.88 -3.05 5.24
N TYR A 82 3.72 -4.34 4.98
CA TYR A 82 4.54 -5.06 4.00
C TYR A 82 4.39 -4.44 2.61
N GLY A 83 3.15 -4.21 2.17
CA GLY A 83 2.86 -3.55 0.90
C GLY A 83 3.47 -2.15 0.81
N LEU A 84 3.33 -1.34 1.86
CA LEU A 84 3.93 0.00 1.94
C LEU A 84 5.47 -0.07 1.84
N LYS A 85 6.10 -1.02 2.53
CA LYS A 85 7.55 -1.20 2.49
C LYS A 85 8.03 -1.54 1.07
N ARG A 86 7.32 -2.41 0.33
CA ARG A 86 7.67 -2.76 -1.06
C ARG A 86 7.67 -1.55 -1.99
N ILE A 87 6.72 -0.64 -1.83
CA ILE A 87 6.56 0.50 -2.74
C ILE A 87 7.34 1.75 -2.33
N ASN A 88 7.82 1.84 -1.07
CA ASN A 88 8.46 3.05 -0.56
C ASN A 88 9.65 3.51 -1.43
N GLY A 89 10.45 2.56 -1.92
CA GLY A 89 11.54 2.84 -2.85
C GLY A 89 11.03 3.44 -4.18
N LEU A 90 9.92 2.94 -4.69
CA LEU A 90 9.31 3.43 -5.93
C LEU A 90 8.67 4.82 -5.73
N ILE A 91 7.98 5.05 -4.61
CA ILE A 91 7.44 6.38 -4.25
C ILE A 91 8.56 7.41 -4.16
N LYS A 92 9.70 7.05 -3.53
CA LYS A 92 10.87 7.92 -3.46
C LYS A 92 11.39 8.25 -4.86
N LYS A 93 11.57 7.25 -5.74
CA LYS A 93 12.00 7.45 -7.13
C LYS A 93 11.05 8.37 -7.91
N ILE A 94 9.74 8.21 -7.75
CA ILE A 94 8.75 9.11 -8.38
C ILE A 94 8.96 10.55 -7.88
N LYS A 95 9.08 10.73 -6.56
CA LYS A 95 9.26 12.05 -5.95
C LYS A 95 10.54 12.72 -6.43
N ASP A 96 11.65 12.00 -6.44
CA ASP A 96 12.95 12.52 -6.85
C ASP A 96 12.92 12.91 -8.34
N HIS A 97 12.37 12.06 -9.21
CA HIS A 97 12.23 12.33 -10.64
C HIS A 97 11.33 13.55 -10.96
N LEU A 98 10.26 13.76 -10.19
CA LEU A 98 9.39 14.92 -10.36
C LEU A 98 10.00 16.21 -9.84
N LYS A 99 10.77 16.14 -8.74
CA LYS A 99 11.52 17.29 -8.22
C LYS A 99 12.56 17.78 -9.22
N GLU A 100 13.34 16.87 -9.81
CA GLU A 100 14.33 17.19 -10.83
C GLU A 100 13.72 17.93 -12.04
N LYS A 101 12.45 17.64 -12.35
CA LYS A 101 11.71 18.25 -13.47
C LYS A 101 10.83 19.43 -13.08
N ASN A 102 10.81 19.83 -11.81
CA ASN A 102 9.88 20.84 -11.27
C ASN A 102 8.39 20.54 -11.59
N LYS A 103 8.00 19.26 -11.54
CA LYS A 103 6.64 18.77 -11.86
C LYS A 103 5.92 18.14 -10.66
N MET A 104 6.13 18.70 -9.46
CA MET A 104 5.60 18.12 -8.22
C MET A 104 4.07 18.14 -8.15
N GLU A 105 3.42 19.03 -8.90
CA GLU A 105 1.97 19.08 -9.08
C GLU A 105 1.38 17.80 -9.68
N LEU A 106 2.19 17.04 -10.44
CA LEU A 106 1.77 15.78 -11.06
C LEU A 106 1.92 14.57 -10.12
N PHE A 107 2.38 14.76 -8.88
CA PHE A 107 2.78 13.66 -7.99
C PHE A 107 1.67 12.64 -7.73
N ASP A 108 0.43 13.10 -7.53
CA ASP A 108 -0.69 12.19 -7.27
C ASP A 108 -1.10 11.39 -8.50
N GLU A 109 -1.14 12.01 -9.68
CA GLU A 109 -1.50 11.35 -10.94
C GLU A 109 -0.41 10.35 -11.37
N VAL A 110 0.86 10.73 -11.26
CA VAL A 110 1.99 9.85 -11.56
C VAL A 110 2.06 8.69 -10.57
N LYS A 111 1.81 8.93 -9.27
CA LYS A 111 1.71 7.84 -8.28
C LYS A 111 0.64 6.83 -8.67
N LYS A 112 -0.55 7.29 -9.06
CA LYS A 112 -1.63 6.39 -9.48
C LYS A 112 -1.19 5.53 -10.67
N ARG A 113 -0.67 6.15 -11.73
CA ARG A 113 -0.25 5.44 -12.95
C ARG A 113 0.89 4.45 -12.71
N VAL A 114 1.85 4.83 -11.88
CA VAL A 114 3.00 3.97 -11.59
C VAL A 114 2.64 2.85 -10.62
N LEU A 115 1.85 3.13 -9.58
CA LEU A 115 1.57 2.17 -8.52
C LEU A 115 0.38 1.25 -8.81
N VAL A 116 -0.61 1.75 -9.56
CA VAL A 116 -1.86 1.03 -9.86
C VAL A 116 -1.81 0.45 -11.27
N ASP A 117 -1.51 1.28 -12.27
CA ASP A 117 -1.51 0.88 -13.68
C ASP A 117 -0.17 0.27 -14.13
N GLU A 118 0.82 0.21 -13.23
CA GLU A 118 2.14 -0.37 -13.43
C GLU A 118 2.92 0.25 -14.61
N ILE A 119 2.66 1.54 -14.88
CA ILE A 119 3.33 2.30 -15.95
C ILE A 119 4.71 2.78 -15.48
N PRO A 120 5.78 2.67 -16.30
CA PRO A 120 7.08 3.24 -15.97
C PRO A 120 7.02 4.75 -15.69
N ILE A 121 7.81 5.22 -14.72
CA ILE A 121 7.80 6.62 -14.26
C ILE A 121 7.93 7.61 -15.42
N THR A 122 8.88 7.37 -16.34
CA THR A 122 9.14 8.25 -17.48
C THR A 122 7.92 8.38 -18.39
N LYS A 123 7.25 7.27 -18.68
CA LYS A 123 6.02 7.24 -19.49
C LYS A 123 4.86 7.90 -18.75
N ALA A 124 4.68 7.60 -17.46
CA ALA A 124 3.63 8.20 -16.64
C ALA A 124 3.73 9.75 -16.63
N VAL A 125 4.94 10.30 -16.50
CA VAL A 125 5.20 11.74 -16.54
C VAL A 125 4.94 12.36 -17.91
N SER A 126 5.22 11.64 -19.01
CA SER A 126 4.92 12.17 -20.36
C SER A 126 3.42 12.21 -20.70
N MET A 127 2.62 11.41 -19.99
CA MET A 127 1.18 11.32 -20.19
C MET A 127 0.40 12.31 -19.30
N CYS A 128 1.08 12.98 -18.36
CA CYS A 128 0.50 13.97 -17.44
C CYS A 128 0.93 15.37 -17.88
#